data_AF-A0A8I0Q3U3-F1
#
_entry.id   AF-A0A8I0Q3U3-F1
#
_cell.length_a   1.000
_cell.length_b   1.000
_cell.length_c   1.000
_cell.angle_alpha   90.00
_cell.angle_beta   90.00
_cell.angle_gamma   90.00
#
_symmetry.space_group_name_H-M   'P 1'
#
loop_
_entity.id
_entity.type
_entity.pdbx_description
1 polymer ?
#
loop_
_entity_poly.entity_id
_entity_poly.type
_entity_poly.pdbx_seq_one_letter_code
_entity_poly.pdbx_strand_id
1 'polypeptide(L)'
;MDIKQYYLEVAEGKGKRMTSEVVAFSPSRLNLAELEERLASQTFFTQGDIEYAEHDENSFYYTCHYGDEELLFLVSLAPRAPELEINPYYSTDPLSAGLLAEVNQTEQDIYVECLLQNDVLRSYRYQLKMVQILVPDLLLGIDISAAGRGFTREWLNFQLENDVQLNIESLYTIHAIYDTENSPPTMYWFHTHGLLRCGIPEVELLLPHTINAYYGIPDLLRSFIGQSLNEGKVLFNEPMLCGQTEKQLEYIVALPYQEGIRQINKNTPIDQLKPLEEIDYSHDNMPENEFLGDRGDRDDQHDHPSCMLFRVNESSPVLQTFFRGFDDDAAIMFYRPNSETHEMAVKARLRWHYFAQMFAEYGQPVVKTKKGLLGGLFGKKARDEEDEHPWAFMVKCGIPYGDEDDLEHMWFIPETLDNDVFTGKLINQPFYVEEMEEGGVYSLNTEMLTDWNIYFSGEKYTPDTIYQLLSPSQVH
;
A
#
# COMPACT_ATOMS: atom_id res chain seq x y z
N MET A 1 -12.03 -24.18 -8.65
CA MET A 1 -12.94 -23.03 -8.77
C MET A 1 -13.35 -22.93 -10.23
N ASP A 2 -14.63 -22.72 -10.55
CA ASP A 2 -15.02 -22.43 -11.93
C ASP A 2 -14.58 -21.00 -12.26
N ILE A 3 -13.53 -20.87 -13.07
CA ILE A 3 -12.87 -19.60 -13.32
C ILE A 3 -13.76 -18.62 -14.11
N LYS A 4 -14.60 -19.14 -15.01
CA LYS A 4 -15.57 -18.30 -15.74
C LYS A 4 -16.57 -17.71 -14.77
N GLN A 5 -17.14 -18.55 -13.93
CA GLN A 5 -18.13 -18.12 -12.94
C GLN A 5 -17.53 -17.10 -11.97
N TYR A 6 -16.26 -17.28 -11.57
CA TYR A 6 -15.54 -16.32 -10.74
C TYR A 6 -15.48 -14.92 -11.37
N TYR A 7 -15.05 -14.79 -12.64
CA TYR A 7 -14.97 -13.46 -13.28
C TYR A 7 -16.34 -12.80 -13.47
N LEU A 8 -17.37 -13.59 -13.78
CA LEU A 8 -18.75 -13.09 -13.86
C LEU A 8 -19.23 -12.56 -12.50
N GLU A 9 -18.94 -13.27 -11.41
CA GLU A 9 -19.29 -12.85 -10.05
C GLU A 9 -18.53 -11.59 -9.63
N VAL A 10 -17.23 -11.51 -9.93
CA VAL A 10 -16.42 -10.31 -9.66
C VAL A 10 -16.97 -9.09 -10.41
N ALA A 11 -17.37 -9.24 -11.68
CA ALA A 11 -17.96 -8.16 -12.48
C ALA A 11 -19.29 -7.65 -11.90
N GLU A 12 -20.02 -8.51 -11.18
CA GLU A 12 -21.26 -8.15 -10.47
C GLU A 12 -21.04 -7.69 -9.01
N GLY A 13 -19.78 -7.60 -8.55
CA GLY A 13 -19.44 -7.26 -7.17
C GLY A 13 -19.77 -8.36 -6.14
N LYS A 14 -19.80 -9.61 -6.59
CA LYS A 14 -20.07 -10.81 -5.80
C LYS A 14 -18.87 -11.77 -5.78
N GLY A 15 -17.69 -11.27 -6.12
CA GLY A 15 -16.48 -12.07 -6.19
C GLY A 15 -16.22 -12.83 -4.90
N LYS A 16 -16.01 -14.14 -5.01
CA LYS A 16 -15.72 -14.99 -3.85
C LYS A 16 -14.43 -14.54 -3.18
N ARG A 17 -14.48 -14.33 -1.87
CA ARG A 17 -13.30 -14.05 -1.04
C ARG A 17 -12.63 -15.33 -0.58
N MET A 18 -11.30 -15.33 -0.63
CA MET A 18 -10.49 -16.34 0.05
C MET A 18 -10.24 -15.93 1.51
N THR A 19 -9.85 -16.89 2.35
CA THR A 19 -9.47 -16.64 3.73
C THR A 19 -8.26 -15.70 3.76
N SER A 20 -8.32 -14.68 4.62
CA SER A 20 -7.17 -13.88 4.99
C SER A 20 -6.45 -14.57 6.15
N GLU A 21 -5.15 -14.79 6.01
CA GLU A 21 -4.35 -15.58 6.96
C GLU A 21 -3.12 -14.78 7.40
N VAL A 22 -2.96 -14.66 8.71
CA VAL A 22 -1.80 -14.03 9.34
C VAL A 22 -1.24 -15.00 10.37
N VAL A 23 0.09 -15.18 10.36
CA VAL A 23 0.81 -15.90 11.41
C VAL A 23 1.63 -14.92 12.25
N ALA A 24 1.61 -15.12 13.57
CA ALA A 24 2.31 -14.30 14.54
C ALA A 24 3.30 -15.13 15.36
N PHE A 25 4.44 -14.53 15.70
CA PHE A 25 5.49 -15.15 16.50
C PHE A 25 5.64 -14.41 17.84
N SER A 26 5.59 -15.15 18.94
CA SER A 26 5.79 -14.66 20.31
C SER A 26 7.11 -15.21 20.89
N PRO A 27 7.80 -14.49 21.80
CA PRO A 27 8.99 -15.01 22.46
C PRO A 27 8.72 -16.22 23.36
N SER A 28 7.47 -16.41 23.79
CA SER A 28 7.06 -17.53 24.65
C SER A 28 5.93 -18.32 24.01
N ARG A 29 5.91 -19.63 24.29
CA ARG A 29 4.79 -20.48 23.87
C ARG A 29 3.52 -20.08 24.63
N LEU A 30 2.43 -19.93 23.89
CA LEU A 30 1.10 -19.62 24.40
C LEU A 30 0.23 -20.89 24.42
N ASN A 31 -0.79 -20.88 25.27
CA ASN A 31 -1.87 -21.86 25.27
C ASN A 31 -3.24 -21.19 25.13
N LEU A 32 -4.27 -21.97 24.78
CA LEU A 32 -5.62 -21.43 24.50
C LEU A 32 -6.22 -20.67 25.68
N ALA A 33 -6.00 -21.10 26.93
CA ALA A 33 -6.52 -20.41 28.11
C ALA A 33 -5.89 -19.01 28.29
N GLU A 34 -4.62 -18.82 27.92
CA GLU A 34 -4.00 -17.49 27.91
C GLU A 34 -4.61 -16.58 26.84
N LEU A 35 -4.92 -17.13 25.66
CA LEU A 35 -5.60 -16.39 24.59
C LEU A 35 -7.03 -16.00 25.01
N GLU A 36 -7.76 -16.91 25.65
CA GLU A 36 -9.09 -16.65 26.22
C GLU A 36 -9.06 -15.52 27.25
N GLU A 37 -8.08 -15.50 28.15
CA GLU A 37 -7.92 -14.43 29.14
C GLU A 37 -7.66 -13.06 28.47
N ARG A 38 -6.87 -13.04 27.39
CA ARG A 38 -6.63 -11.83 26.58
C ARG A 38 -7.92 -11.36 25.90
N LEU A 39 -8.70 -12.28 25.32
CA LEU A 39 -9.99 -11.98 24.69
C LEU A 39 -11.07 -11.54 25.69
N ALA A 40 -11.02 -12.02 26.94
CA ALA A 40 -11.93 -11.63 28.00
C ALA A 40 -11.59 -10.25 28.61
N SER A 41 -10.32 -9.82 28.51
CA SER A 41 -9.82 -8.57 29.11
C SER A 41 -9.76 -7.38 28.13
N GLN A 42 -9.76 -7.64 26.83
CA GLN A 42 -9.81 -6.59 25.81
C GLN A 42 -11.18 -5.87 25.80
N THR A 43 -11.21 -4.65 25.27
CA THR A 43 -12.41 -3.78 25.21
C THR A 43 -12.75 -3.27 23.81
N PHE A 44 -11.98 -3.68 22.81
CA PHE A 44 -12.13 -3.25 21.43
C PHE A 44 -13.30 -3.97 20.74
N PHE A 45 -13.36 -5.30 20.87
CA PHE A 45 -14.47 -6.12 20.39
C PHE A 45 -15.47 -6.36 21.52
N THR A 46 -16.74 -6.43 21.15
CA THR A 46 -17.86 -6.68 22.06
C THR A 46 -18.51 -8.02 21.76
N GLN A 47 -19.33 -8.54 22.68
CA GLN A 47 -20.12 -9.76 22.47
C GLN A 47 -19.26 -10.97 22.04
N GLY A 48 -18.05 -11.09 22.60
CA GLY A 48 -17.14 -12.18 22.28
C GLY A 48 -17.65 -13.53 22.78
N ASP A 49 -17.67 -14.53 21.89
CA ASP A 49 -17.98 -15.93 22.18
C ASP A 49 -16.94 -16.85 21.55
N ILE A 50 -16.64 -17.96 22.23
CA ILE A 50 -15.60 -18.92 21.82
C ILE A 50 -16.22 -20.30 21.59
N GLU A 51 -15.99 -20.83 20.39
CA GLU A 51 -16.39 -22.18 20.00
C GLU A 51 -15.15 -22.98 19.55
N TYR A 52 -14.77 -24.02 20.30
CA TYR A 52 -13.63 -24.86 19.92
C TYR A 52 -13.89 -25.63 18.64
N ALA A 53 -12.87 -25.75 17.79
CA ALA A 53 -12.97 -26.49 16.54
C ALA A 53 -13.16 -28.00 16.80
N GLU A 54 -14.15 -28.63 16.15
CA GLU A 54 -14.48 -30.05 16.38
C GLU A 54 -13.34 -31.04 16.08
N HIS A 55 -12.39 -30.64 15.23
CA HIS A 55 -11.34 -31.52 14.70
C HIS A 55 -9.92 -31.00 14.91
N ASP A 56 -9.76 -29.93 15.68
CA ASP A 56 -8.45 -29.38 16.05
C ASP A 56 -8.47 -28.87 17.49
N GLU A 57 -7.82 -29.62 18.38
CA GLU A 57 -7.77 -29.31 19.82
C GLU A 57 -6.96 -28.06 20.16
N ASN A 58 -6.20 -27.53 19.19
CA ASN A 58 -5.39 -26.32 19.35
C ASN A 58 -6.01 -25.10 18.67
N SER A 59 -7.30 -25.17 18.34
CA SER A 59 -8.01 -24.13 17.60
C SER A 59 -9.39 -23.80 18.16
N PHE A 60 -9.78 -22.54 18.05
CA PHE A 60 -11.13 -22.09 18.33
C PHE A 60 -11.57 -20.99 17.36
N TYR A 61 -12.88 -20.93 17.15
CA TYR A 61 -13.55 -19.80 16.53
C TYR A 61 -13.88 -18.76 17.59
N TYR A 62 -13.61 -17.49 17.27
CA TYR A 62 -14.02 -16.35 18.08
C TYR A 62 -15.00 -15.49 17.28
N THR A 63 -16.25 -15.51 17.70
CA THR A 63 -17.29 -14.62 17.17
C THR A 63 -17.35 -13.38 18.04
N CYS A 64 -17.33 -12.20 17.44
CA CYS A 64 -17.40 -10.94 18.18
C CYS A 64 -18.00 -9.83 17.34
N HIS A 65 -18.20 -8.65 17.93
CA HIS A 65 -18.78 -7.49 17.27
C HIS A 65 -17.89 -6.26 17.37
N TYR A 66 -17.85 -5.47 16.29
CA TYR A 66 -17.42 -4.08 16.32
C TYR A 66 -18.53 -3.18 15.79
N GLY A 67 -19.13 -2.37 16.66
CA GLY A 67 -20.38 -1.69 16.34
C GLY A 67 -21.49 -2.70 16.01
N ASP A 68 -22.08 -2.57 14.83
CA ASP A 68 -23.13 -3.47 14.34
C ASP A 68 -22.58 -4.64 13.49
N GLU A 69 -21.28 -4.64 13.19
CA GLU A 69 -20.63 -5.68 12.37
C GLU A 69 -20.28 -6.90 13.25
N GLU A 70 -20.81 -8.07 12.89
CA GLU A 70 -20.40 -9.37 13.45
C GLU A 70 -19.17 -9.89 12.71
N LEU A 71 -18.15 -10.32 13.44
CA LEU A 71 -16.86 -10.78 12.94
C LEU A 71 -16.60 -12.20 13.43
N LEU A 72 -15.96 -13.01 12.58
CA LEU A 72 -15.58 -14.38 12.90
C LEU A 72 -14.08 -14.56 12.61
N PHE A 73 -13.34 -14.95 13.64
CA PHE A 73 -11.93 -15.30 13.53
C PHE A 73 -11.73 -16.77 13.86
N LEU A 74 -10.86 -17.46 13.12
CA LEU A 74 -10.29 -18.73 13.53
C LEU A 74 -8.90 -18.44 14.11
N VAL A 75 -8.65 -18.95 15.31
CA VAL A 75 -7.37 -18.83 16.01
C VAL A 75 -6.81 -20.22 16.22
N SER A 76 -5.57 -20.45 15.79
CA SER A 76 -4.92 -21.76 15.83
C SER A 76 -3.49 -21.68 16.37
N LEU A 77 -3.13 -22.63 17.22
CA LEU A 77 -1.78 -22.79 17.75
C LEU A 77 -1.12 -24.03 17.15
N ALA A 78 -0.14 -23.85 16.28
CA ALA A 78 0.56 -24.97 15.64
C ALA A 78 2.00 -25.10 16.16
N PRO A 79 2.53 -26.33 16.35
CA PRO A 79 3.95 -26.52 16.57
C PRO A 79 4.71 -26.11 15.31
N ARG A 80 5.82 -25.38 15.48
CA ARG A 80 6.64 -24.95 14.36
C ARG A 80 7.56 -26.08 13.88
N ALA A 81 7.62 -26.27 12.56
CA ALA A 81 8.57 -27.19 11.95
C ALA A 81 10.00 -26.62 12.03
N PRO A 82 10.97 -27.31 12.67
CA PRO A 82 12.33 -26.79 12.87
C PRO A 82 13.10 -26.47 11.58
N GLU A 83 12.72 -27.09 10.46
CA GLU A 83 13.31 -26.90 9.14
C GLU A 83 12.82 -25.64 8.41
N LEU A 84 11.71 -25.04 8.85
CA LEU A 84 11.16 -23.84 8.22
C LEU A 84 11.88 -22.62 8.78
N GLU A 85 12.70 -22.00 7.93
CA GLU A 85 13.33 -20.72 8.21
C GLU A 85 12.36 -19.57 7.91
N ILE A 86 12.14 -18.71 8.89
CA ILE A 86 11.39 -17.47 8.75
C ILE A 86 12.35 -16.40 8.24
N ASN A 87 12.17 -16.06 6.97
CA ASN A 87 12.90 -14.99 6.29
C ASN A 87 12.01 -14.37 5.20
N PRO A 88 11.09 -13.46 5.57
CA PRO A 88 10.17 -12.87 4.61
C PRO A 88 10.93 -12.01 3.60
N TYR A 89 10.67 -12.21 2.30
CA TYR A 89 11.31 -11.45 1.22
C TYR A 89 10.90 -9.97 1.21
N TYR A 90 9.68 -9.69 1.67
CA TYR A 90 9.10 -8.35 1.76
C TYR A 90 8.66 -8.10 3.20
N SER A 91 8.92 -6.89 3.70
CA SER A 91 8.53 -6.48 5.04
C SER A 91 8.18 -5.00 5.05
N THR A 92 7.29 -4.61 5.97
CA THR A 92 6.93 -3.20 6.22
C THR A 92 8.10 -2.38 6.77
N ASP A 93 9.01 -3.04 7.49
CA ASP A 93 10.27 -2.47 7.99
C ASP A 93 11.46 -3.35 7.66
N PRO A 94 12.69 -2.80 7.61
CA PRO A 94 13.91 -3.58 7.61
C PRO A 94 13.96 -4.53 8.82
N LEU A 95 14.23 -5.80 8.57
CA LEU A 95 14.35 -6.83 9.63
C LEU A 95 15.81 -7.07 9.98
N SER A 96 16.15 -6.90 11.26
CA SER A 96 17.51 -7.16 11.72
C SER A 96 17.81 -8.66 11.78
N ALA A 97 19.08 -9.03 11.58
CA ALA A 97 19.51 -10.43 11.73
C ALA A 97 19.28 -10.96 13.15
N GLY A 98 19.35 -10.09 14.17
CA GLY A 98 19.05 -10.46 15.56
C GLY A 98 17.58 -10.83 15.76
N LEU A 99 16.67 -10.01 15.23
CA LEU A 99 15.23 -10.30 15.25
C LEU A 99 14.91 -11.59 14.51
N LEU A 100 15.45 -11.78 13.30
CA LEU A 100 15.24 -13.02 12.55
C LEU A 100 15.80 -14.23 13.29
N ALA A 101 16.96 -14.12 13.95
CA ALA A 101 17.51 -15.20 14.76
C ALA A 101 16.64 -15.54 15.97
N GLU A 102 15.99 -14.55 16.59
CA GLU A 102 15.06 -14.75 17.71
C GLU A 102 13.75 -15.38 17.23
N VAL A 103 13.16 -14.86 16.15
CA VAL A 103 11.98 -15.45 15.51
C VAL A 103 12.26 -16.89 15.10
N ASN A 104 13.43 -17.21 14.55
CA ASN A 104 13.79 -18.57 14.16
C ASN A 104 14.05 -19.53 15.34
N GLN A 105 14.05 -19.04 16.59
CA GLN A 105 14.10 -19.87 17.79
C GLN A 105 12.72 -20.16 18.39
N THR A 106 11.65 -19.57 17.86
CA THR A 106 10.30 -19.86 18.33
C THR A 106 9.90 -21.29 17.97
N GLU A 107 9.08 -21.92 18.82
CA GLU A 107 8.65 -23.31 18.65
C GLU A 107 7.16 -23.43 18.27
N GLN A 108 6.48 -22.30 18.09
CA GLN A 108 5.04 -22.23 17.88
C GLN A 108 4.68 -21.12 16.91
N ASP A 109 3.71 -21.42 16.05
CA ASP A 109 3.04 -20.50 15.15
C ASP A 109 1.64 -20.19 15.70
N ILE A 110 1.25 -18.92 15.66
CA ILE A 110 -0.07 -18.45 16.11
C ILE A 110 -0.80 -17.90 14.89
N TYR A 111 -1.77 -18.64 14.37
CA TYR A 111 -2.56 -18.25 13.21
C TYR A 111 -3.80 -17.48 13.62
N VAL A 112 -4.09 -16.42 12.88
CA VAL A 112 -5.34 -15.66 12.95
C VAL A 112 -5.90 -15.56 11.55
N GLU A 113 -7.04 -16.19 11.33
CA GLU A 113 -7.71 -16.30 10.03
C GLU A 113 -9.10 -15.68 10.07
N CYS A 114 -9.52 -15.05 8.98
CA CYS A 114 -10.90 -14.57 8.82
C CYS A 114 -11.27 -14.38 7.34
N LEU A 115 -12.57 -14.30 7.05
CA LEU A 115 -13.05 -13.76 5.78
C LEU A 115 -13.18 -12.25 5.92
N LEU A 116 -12.57 -11.49 5.00
CA LEU A 116 -12.74 -10.05 4.98
C LEU A 116 -14.18 -9.69 4.57
N GLN A 117 -14.74 -8.65 5.19
CA GLN A 117 -16.04 -8.11 4.83
C GLN A 117 -15.91 -7.09 3.70
N ASN A 118 -17.01 -6.39 3.40
CA ASN A 118 -17.07 -5.46 2.26
C ASN A 118 -16.08 -4.31 2.39
N ASP A 119 -15.92 -3.76 3.60
CA ASP A 119 -14.81 -2.87 3.89
C ASP A 119 -13.56 -3.71 4.21
N VAL A 120 -12.81 -4.04 3.16
CA VAL A 120 -11.66 -4.96 3.25
C VAL A 120 -10.50 -4.38 4.06
N LEU A 121 -10.28 -3.07 4.01
CA LEU A 121 -9.22 -2.39 4.77
C LEU A 121 -9.54 -2.38 6.26
N ARG A 122 -10.79 -2.07 6.60
CA ARG A 122 -11.28 -2.16 7.97
C ARG A 122 -11.25 -3.58 8.51
N SER A 123 -11.69 -4.55 7.70
CA SER A 123 -11.66 -5.97 8.07
C SER A 123 -10.23 -6.46 8.34
N TYR A 124 -9.29 -6.09 7.48
CA TYR A 124 -7.88 -6.43 7.67
C TYR A 124 -7.30 -5.73 8.91
N ARG A 125 -7.69 -4.48 9.18
CA ARG A 125 -7.35 -3.79 10.43
C ARG A 125 -7.88 -4.53 11.67
N TYR A 126 -9.09 -5.10 11.62
CA TYR A 126 -9.60 -5.92 12.73
C TYR A 126 -8.81 -7.21 12.92
N GLN A 127 -8.38 -7.87 11.83
CA GLN A 127 -7.49 -9.02 11.90
C GLN A 127 -6.15 -8.65 12.56
N LEU A 128 -5.54 -7.54 12.17
CA LEU A 128 -4.32 -7.03 12.81
C LEU A 128 -4.57 -6.68 14.29
N LYS A 129 -5.73 -6.10 14.63
CA LYS A 129 -6.11 -5.82 16.02
C LYS A 129 -6.27 -7.10 16.84
N MET A 130 -6.81 -8.15 16.24
CA MET A 130 -6.88 -9.48 16.86
C MET A 130 -5.48 -10.01 17.16
N VAL A 131 -4.55 -9.93 16.20
CA VAL A 131 -3.13 -10.29 16.42
C VAL A 131 -2.52 -9.49 17.58
N GLN A 132 -2.72 -8.17 17.62
CA GLN A 132 -2.21 -7.31 18.71
C GLN A 132 -2.75 -7.72 20.09
N ILE A 133 -4.03 -8.09 20.18
CA ILE A 133 -4.68 -8.54 21.42
C ILE A 133 -4.13 -9.90 21.85
N LEU A 134 -4.05 -10.84 20.90
CA LEU A 134 -3.64 -12.21 21.17
C LEU A 134 -2.13 -12.32 21.42
N VAL A 135 -1.31 -11.45 20.83
CA VAL A 135 0.17 -11.51 20.89
C VAL A 135 0.74 -10.10 21.13
N PRO A 136 0.51 -9.50 22.31
CA PRO A 136 0.96 -8.13 22.59
C PRO A 136 2.49 -7.98 22.64
N ASP A 137 3.22 -9.07 22.86
CA ASP A 137 4.68 -9.15 22.86
C ASP A 137 5.26 -9.64 21.52
N LEU A 138 4.51 -9.46 20.42
CA LEU A 138 4.88 -9.84 19.05
C LEU A 138 6.36 -9.60 18.74
N LEU A 139 7.05 -10.62 18.23
CA LEU A 139 8.37 -10.50 17.62
C LEU A 139 8.23 -10.07 16.15
N LEU A 140 7.42 -10.83 15.40
CA LEU A 140 7.17 -10.61 13.98
C LEU A 140 5.79 -11.18 13.64
N GLY A 141 5.06 -10.53 12.74
CA GLY A 141 3.91 -11.10 12.06
C GLY A 141 4.21 -11.30 10.58
N ILE A 142 3.53 -12.27 9.95
CA ILE A 142 3.61 -12.54 8.52
C ILE A 142 2.19 -12.62 7.98
N ASP A 143 1.91 -11.79 6.98
CA ASP A 143 0.70 -11.88 6.17
C ASP A 143 0.90 -12.93 5.08
N ILE A 144 0.40 -14.14 5.33
CA ILE A 144 0.55 -15.28 4.43
C ILE A 144 -0.19 -15.03 3.13
N SER A 145 -1.39 -14.43 3.20
CA SER A 145 -2.19 -14.13 2.02
C SER A 145 -1.51 -13.11 1.08
N ALA A 146 -0.66 -12.21 1.59
CA ALA A 146 0.09 -11.25 0.79
C ALA A 146 1.53 -11.70 0.49
N ALA A 147 1.70 -12.94 0.04
CA ALA A 147 3.01 -13.55 -0.27
C ALA A 147 4.01 -13.52 0.90
N GLY A 148 3.53 -13.77 2.13
CA GLY A 148 4.39 -13.87 3.30
C GLY A 148 5.01 -12.53 3.70
N ARG A 149 4.29 -11.41 3.53
CA ARG A 149 4.81 -10.09 3.88
C ARG A 149 4.98 -9.94 5.39
N GLY A 150 6.20 -9.65 5.84
CA GLY A 150 6.53 -9.42 7.23
C GLY A 150 6.01 -8.07 7.76
N PHE A 151 5.63 -8.04 9.04
CA PHE A 151 5.38 -6.79 9.76
C PHE A 151 5.85 -6.84 11.20
N THR A 152 6.43 -5.73 11.65
CA THR A 152 6.96 -5.59 13.01
C THR A 152 5.88 -5.23 14.00
N ARG A 153 6.18 -5.39 15.29
CA ARG A 153 5.31 -4.91 16.37
C ARG A 153 5.20 -3.39 16.35
N GLU A 154 6.29 -2.69 16.03
CA GLU A 154 6.32 -1.23 15.95
C GLU A 154 5.38 -0.73 14.86
N TRP A 155 5.43 -1.31 13.66
CA TRP A 155 4.47 -1.02 12.58
C TRP A 155 3.04 -1.35 13.01
N LEU A 156 2.79 -2.55 13.55
CA LEU A 156 1.46 -2.99 13.96
C LEU A 156 0.84 -2.02 14.97
N ASN A 157 1.59 -1.66 16.00
CA ASN A 157 1.12 -0.76 17.05
C ASN A 157 0.84 0.64 16.51
N PHE A 158 1.70 1.14 15.61
CA PHE A 158 1.51 2.46 15.01
C PHE A 158 0.32 2.54 14.06
N GLN A 159 0.08 1.50 13.25
CA GLN A 159 -1.09 1.45 12.37
C GLN A 159 -2.40 1.31 13.15
N LEU A 160 -2.35 0.75 14.37
CA LEU A 160 -3.52 0.56 15.23
C LEU A 160 -3.69 1.61 16.33
N GLU A 161 -2.81 2.61 16.40
CA GLU A 161 -2.82 3.65 17.43
C GLU A 161 -4.13 4.46 17.41
N ASN A 162 -4.55 4.85 16.21
CA ASN A 162 -5.74 5.65 15.97
C ASN A 162 -6.75 4.88 15.12
N ASP A 163 -7.97 5.40 15.03
CA ASP A 163 -9.00 4.87 14.13
C ASP A 163 -8.78 5.41 12.71
N VAL A 164 -7.71 4.95 12.09
CA VAL A 164 -7.31 5.29 10.72
C VAL A 164 -7.32 4.05 9.85
N GLN A 165 -7.69 4.22 8.57
CA GLN A 165 -7.60 3.13 7.61
C GLN A 165 -6.17 2.83 7.18
N LEU A 166 -5.92 1.55 6.91
CA LEU A 166 -4.68 1.08 6.32
C LEU A 166 -4.56 1.60 4.87
N ASN A 167 -3.33 1.67 4.36
CA ASN A 167 -3.11 1.93 2.94
C ASN A 167 -3.56 0.73 2.10
N ILE A 168 -4.04 0.97 0.88
CA ILE A 168 -4.48 -0.07 -0.06
C ILE A 168 -3.36 -1.08 -0.35
N GLU A 169 -2.14 -0.58 -0.44
CA GLU A 169 -0.89 -1.34 -0.58
C GLU A 169 -0.65 -2.27 0.62
N SER A 170 -1.39 -2.13 1.72
CA SER A 170 -1.30 -3.06 2.84
C SER A 170 -1.93 -4.42 2.53
N LEU A 171 -2.81 -4.50 1.52
CA LEU A 171 -3.59 -5.69 1.19
C LEU A 171 -2.84 -6.68 0.29
N TYR A 172 -1.77 -6.26 -0.38
CA TYR A 172 -1.09 -7.09 -1.36
C TYR A 172 0.43 -6.84 -1.41
N THR A 173 1.13 -7.75 -2.06
CA THR A 173 2.54 -7.63 -2.44
C THR A 173 2.65 -7.69 -3.96
N ILE A 174 3.57 -6.93 -4.56
CA ILE A 174 3.88 -7.01 -6.00
C ILE A 174 5.18 -7.79 -6.15
N HIS A 175 5.16 -8.89 -6.89
CA HIS A 175 6.36 -9.55 -7.36
C HIS A 175 6.74 -9.02 -8.74
N ALA A 176 8.05 -8.83 -8.95
CA ALA A 176 8.62 -8.40 -10.22
C ALA A 176 9.58 -9.49 -10.71
N ILE A 177 9.18 -10.20 -11.76
CA ILE A 177 9.98 -11.22 -12.43
C ILE A 177 10.50 -10.64 -13.74
N TYR A 178 11.77 -10.90 -14.07
CA TYR A 178 12.39 -10.44 -15.30
C TYR A 178 13.28 -11.53 -15.88
N ASP A 179 13.51 -11.48 -17.20
CA ASP A 179 14.34 -12.48 -17.85
C ASP A 179 15.81 -12.30 -17.44
N THR A 180 16.47 -13.41 -17.13
CA THR A 180 17.88 -13.40 -16.70
C THR A 180 18.83 -13.75 -17.84
N GLU A 181 18.28 -14.07 -19.02
CA GLU A 181 19.05 -14.41 -20.22
C GLU A 181 19.61 -13.17 -20.93
N ASN A 182 18.94 -12.01 -20.81
CA ASN A 182 19.36 -10.75 -21.42
C ASN A 182 19.89 -9.74 -20.39
N SER A 183 20.78 -8.85 -20.85
CA SER A 183 21.29 -7.73 -20.06
C SER A 183 21.39 -6.46 -20.91
N PRO A 184 20.52 -5.45 -20.70
CA PRO A 184 19.43 -5.42 -19.72
C PRO A 184 18.31 -6.44 -20.04
N PRO A 185 17.45 -6.78 -19.07
CA PRO A 185 16.28 -7.61 -19.34
C PRO A 185 15.37 -6.98 -20.40
N THR A 186 14.67 -7.84 -21.12
CA THR A 186 13.81 -7.55 -22.27
C THR A 186 12.36 -7.94 -22.04
N MET A 187 12.06 -8.64 -20.94
CA MET A 187 10.74 -9.07 -20.54
C MET A 187 10.60 -8.93 -19.02
N TYR A 188 9.44 -8.42 -18.61
CA TYR A 188 9.07 -8.27 -17.22
C TYR A 188 7.63 -8.74 -17.00
N TRP A 189 7.41 -9.40 -15.87
CA TRP A 189 6.11 -9.81 -15.38
C TRP A 189 5.96 -9.32 -13.95
N PHE A 190 4.99 -8.42 -13.75
CA PHE A 190 4.58 -7.97 -12.44
C PHE A 190 3.26 -8.62 -12.10
N HIS A 191 3.16 -9.19 -10.91
CA HIS A 191 1.90 -9.77 -10.44
C HIS A 191 1.71 -9.53 -8.94
N THR A 192 0.46 -9.42 -8.53
CA THR A 192 0.11 -9.26 -7.12
C THR A 192 -0.15 -10.59 -6.43
N HIS A 193 -0.02 -10.57 -5.11
CA HIS A 193 -0.53 -11.60 -4.20
C HIS A 193 -1.29 -10.92 -3.06
N GLY A 194 -2.51 -11.36 -2.76
CA GLY A 194 -3.31 -10.93 -1.60
C GLY A 194 -4.63 -10.26 -1.95
N LEU A 195 -4.97 -10.13 -3.23
CA LEU A 195 -6.22 -9.50 -3.66
C LEU A 195 -7.41 -10.46 -3.64
N LEU A 196 -7.17 -11.76 -3.75
CA LEU A 196 -8.24 -12.76 -3.74
C LEU A 196 -9.03 -12.82 -2.42
N ARG A 197 -8.39 -12.50 -1.28
CA ARG A 197 -9.11 -12.31 0.01
C ARG A 197 -9.99 -11.06 0.04
N CYS A 198 -9.75 -10.11 -0.86
CA CYS A 198 -10.56 -8.91 -1.02
C CYS A 198 -11.79 -9.15 -1.92
N GLY A 199 -11.82 -10.27 -2.66
CA GLY A 199 -12.93 -10.64 -3.56
C GLY A 199 -12.76 -10.11 -4.98
N ILE A 200 -11.55 -9.70 -5.34
CA ILE A 200 -11.14 -9.32 -6.70
C ILE A 200 -9.95 -10.20 -7.14
N PRO A 201 -9.74 -10.41 -8.45
CA PRO A 201 -8.61 -11.20 -8.95
C PRO A 201 -7.28 -10.56 -8.58
N GLU A 202 -6.21 -11.37 -8.61
CA GLU A 202 -4.85 -10.80 -8.66
C GLU A 202 -4.67 -9.96 -9.93
N VAL A 203 -3.70 -9.06 -9.92
CA VAL A 203 -3.46 -8.13 -11.03
C VAL A 203 -2.09 -8.43 -11.62
N GLU A 204 -2.05 -8.48 -12.94
CA GLU A 204 -0.85 -8.78 -13.71
C GLU A 204 -0.57 -7.67 -14.74
N LEU A 205 0.71 -7.35 -14.87
CA LEU A 205 1.24 -6.47 -15.90
C LEU A 205 2.42 -7.15 -16.58
N LEU A 206 2.26 -7.45 -17.87
CA LEU A 206 3.28 -8.09 -18.69
C LEU A 206 3.86 -7.06 -19.66
N LEU A 207 5.18 -6.88 -19.58
CA LEU A 207 5.93 -5.93 -20.38
C LEU A 207 6.94 -6.71 -21.25
N PRO A 208 6.62 -7.01 -22.52
CA PRO A 208 7.50 -7.76 -23.42
C PRO A 208 8.53 -6.83 -24.08
N HIS A 209 9.13 -5.95 -23.29
CA HIS A 209 10.15 -4.98 -23.70
C HIS A 209 11.02 -4.57 -22.51
N THR A 210 12.14 -3.92 -22.81
CA THR A 210 13.00 -3.32 -21.77
C THR A 210 12.34 -2.07 -21.19
N ILE A 211 12.37 -1.94 -19.87
CA ILE A 211 11.96 -0.73 -19.15
C ILE A 211 13.18 0.01 -18.59
N ASN A 212 13.09 1.34 -18.49
CA ASN A 212 14.18 2.16 -17.94
C ASN A 212 14.09 2.29 -16.40
N ALA A 213 12.91 2.10 -15.83
CA ALA A 213 12.66 2.13 -14.39
C ALA A 213 11.38 1.38 -14.04
N TYR A 214 11.26 0.98 -12.77
CA TYR A 214 10.03 0.45 -12.18
C TYR A 214 9.03 1.54 -11.76
N TYR A 215 9.38 2.82 -11.97
CA TYR A 215 8.58 3.97 -11.56
C TYR A 215 7.18 3.96 -12.20
N GLY A 216 6.16 4.27 -11.41
CA GLY A 216 4.76 4.32 -11.85
C GLY A 216 4.05 2.96 -11.90
N ILE A 217 4.75 1.83 -11.93
CA ILE A 217 4.11 0.50 -11.93
C ILE A 217 3.29 0.27 -10.63
N PRO A 218 3.84 0.52 -9.43
CA PRO A 218 3.05 0.39 -8.20
C PRO A 218 1.84 1.33 -8.17
N ASP A 219 1.99 2.57 -8.64
CA ASP A 219 0.90 3.56 -8.68
C ASP A 219 -0.21 3.20 -9.68
N LEU A 220 0.15 2.61 -10.83
CA LEU A 220 -0.78 2.07 -11.82
C LEU A 220 -1.63 0.94 -11.20
N LEU A 221 -0.96 -0.03 -10.58
CA LEU A 221 -1.63 -1.15 -9.92
C LEU A 221 -2.52 -0.64 -8.77
N ARG A 222 -2.00 0.27 -7.93
CA ARG A 222 -2.76 0.90 -6.84
C ARG A 222 -3.97 1.67 -7.35
N SER A 223 -3.85 2.40 -8.47
CA SER A 223 -4.96 3.10 -9.13
C SER A 223 -6.06 2.14 -9.56
N PHE A 224 -5.69 1.02 -10.20
CA PHE A 224 -6.64 0.01 -10.61
C PHE A 224 -7.33 -0.68 -9.42
N ILE A 225 -6.54 -1.11 -8.44
CA ILE A 225 -7.02 -1.83 -7.25
C ILE A 225 -7.91 -0.92 -6.41
N GLY A 226 -7.46 0.32 -6.13
CA GLY A 226 -8.23 1.28 -5.34
C GLY A 226 -9.58 1.61 -5.95
N GLN A 227 -9.64 1.78 -7.27
CA GLN A 227 -10.93 1.96 -7.97
C GLN A 227 -11.80 0.71 -7.91
N SER A 228 -11.23 -0.48 -8.13
CA SER A 228 -11.97 -1.74 -8.06
C SER A 228 -12.56 -2.00 -6.67
N LEU A 229 -11.81 -1.68 -5.62
CA LEU A 229 -12.29 -1.77 -4.23
C LEU A 229 -13.36 -0.71 -3.93
N ASN A 230 -13.19 0.51 -4.41
CA ASN A 230 -14.17 1.58 -4.24
C ASN A 230 -15.52 1.28 -4.92
N GLU A 231 -15.47 0.69 -6.12
CA GLU A 231 -16.66 0.23 -6.85
C GLU A 231 -17.22 -1.11 -6.33
N GLY A 232 -16.41 -1.86 -5.58
CA GLY A 232 -16.73 -3.20 -5.10
C GLY A 232 -16.76 -4.28 -6.18
N LYS A 233 -16.19 -4.01 -7.37
CA LYS A 233 -16.16 -4.90 -8.53
C LYS A 233 -15.00 -4.56 -9.46
N VAL A 234 -14.69 -5.45 -10.41
CA VAL A 234 -13.77 -5.15 -11.53
C VAL A 234 -14.57 -4.87 -12.80
N LEU A 235 -14.24 -3.77 -13.47
CA LEU A 235 -14.77 -3.44 -14.80
C LEU A 235 -13.91 -4.11 -15.88
N PHE A 236 -14.30 -5.31 -16.29
CA PHE A 236 -13.61 -6.03 -17.36
C PHE A 236 -14.00 -5.49 -18.74
N ASN A 237 -13.04 -5.46 -19.67
CA ASN A 237 -13.19 -5.00 -21.05
C ASN A 237 -13.62 -3.53 -21.21
N GLU A 238 -13.76 -2.78 -20.13
CA GLU A 238 -14.17 -1.38 -20.11
C GLU A 238 -12.98 -0.47 -19.78
N PRO A 239 -12.85 0.69 -20.45
CA PRO A 239 -11.81 1.65 -20.12
C PRO A 239 -12.12 2.34 -18.79
N MET A 240 -11.17 2.30 -17.87
CA MET A 240 -11.20 2.98 -16.59
C MET A 240 -10.10 4.04 -16.55
N LEU A 241 -10.44 5.29 -16.20
CA LEU A 241 -9.46 6.36 -16.07
C LEU A 241 -8.42 5.99 -15.02
N CYS A 242 -7.14 5.99 -15.38
CA CYS A 242 -6.07 5.63 -14.45
C CYS A 242 -5.17 6.80 -14.08
N GLY A 243 -5.15 7.85 -14.90
CA GLY A 243 -4.34 9.04 -14.67
C GLY A 243 -4.40 10.00 -15.84
N GLN A 244 -3.55 11.01 -15.80
CA GLN A 244 -3.41 12.00 -16.86
C GLN A 244 -1.94 12.39 -17.05
N THR A 245 -1.59 12.73 -18.28
CA THR A 245 -0.35 13.44 -18.62
C THR A 245 -0.67 14.90 -18.94
N GLU A 246 0.33 15.73 -19.22
CA GLU A 246 0.09 17.09 -19.74
C GLU A 246 -0.70 17.12 -21.07
N LYS A 247 -0.71 16.01 -21.82
CA LYS A 247 -1.25 15.95 -23.18
C LYS A 247 -2.64 15.33 -23.27
N GLN A 248 -2.95 14.35 -22.41
CA GLN A 248 -4.16 13.54 -22.51
C GLN A 248 -4.47 12.76 -21.23
N LEU A 249 -5.70 12.26 -21.15
CA LEU A 249 -6.13 11.27 -20.17
C LEU A 249 -5.63 9.87 -20.55
N GLU A 250 -5.31 9.07 -19.53
CA GLU A 250 -4.81 7.71 -19.65
C GLU A 250 -5.80 6.73 -19.03
N TYR A 251 -6.04 5.61 -19.71
CA TYR A 251 -7.01 4.61 -19.29
C TYR A 251 -6.38 3.22 -19.22
N ILE A 252 -6.91 2.42 -18.31
CA ILE A 252 -6.64 0.99 -18.17
C ILE A 252 -7.86 0.21 -18.68
N VAL A 253 -7.62 -0.89 -19.38
CA VAL A 253 -8.60 -1.95 -19.60
C VAL A 253 -8.08 -3.21 -18.93
N ALA A 254 -8.89 -3.81 -18.05
CA ALA A 254 -8.59 -5.11 -17.44
C ALA A 254 -9.26 -6.23 -18.22
N LEU A 255 -8.49 -7.29 -18.52
CA LEU A 255 -8.99 -8.51 -19.14
C LEU A 255 -8.76 -9.69 -18.18
N PRO A 256 -9.67 -10.68 -18.12
CA PRO A 256 -9.34 -11.97 -17.51
C PRO A 256 -8.04 -12.51 -18.10
N TYR A 257 -7.15 -13.10 -17.28
CA TYR A 257 -5.83 -13.58 -17.74
C TYR A 257 -5.91 -14.38 -19.04
N GLN A 258 -6.89 -15.27 -19.15
CA GLN A 258 -7.03 -16.16 -20.29
C GLN A 258 -7.23 -15.39 -21.61
N GLU A 259 -7.98 -14.29 -21.59
CA GLU A 259 -8.10 -13.42 -22.75
C GLU A 259 -6.89 -12.49 -22.88
N GLY A 260 -6.44 -11.90 -21.77
CA GLY A 260 -5.32 -10.96 -21.72
C GLY A 260 -4.04 -11.49 -22.35
N ILE A 261 -3.63 -12.72 -22.01
CA ILE A 261 -2.35 -13.27 -22.50
C ILE A 261 -2.37 -13.44 -24.03
N ARG A 262 -3.56 -13.70 -24.60
CA ARG A 262 -3.76 -13.80 -26.04
C ARG A 262 -3.74 -12.44 -26.73
N GLN A 263 -3.87 -11.33 -26.01
CA GLN A 263 -3.86 -9.97 -26.56
C GLN A 263 -2.47 -9.32 -26.55
N ILE A 264 -1.48 -9.93 -25.90
CA ILE A 264 -0.10 -9.42 -25.90
C ILE A 264 0.42 -9.29 -27.35
N ASN A 265 1.04 -8.15 -27.64
CA ASN A 265 1.55 -7.77 -28.96
C ASN A 265 0.52 -7.69 -30.11
N LYS A 266 -0.78 -7.70 -29.81
CA LYS A 266 -1.86 -7.43 -30.78
C LYS A 266 -2.31 -5.97 -30.71
N ASN A 267 -2.85 -5.45 -31.81
CA ASN A 267 -3.46 -4.12 -31.89
C ASN A 267 -5.00 -4.26 -31.90
N THR A 268 -5.56 -4.89 -30.87
CA THR A 268 -7.00 -5.18 -30.80
C THR A 268 -7.77 -3.95 -30.36
N PRO A 269 -8.72 -3.44 -31.16
CA PRO A 269 -9.64 -2.38 -30.74
C PRO A 269 -10.53 -2.83 -29.57
N ILE A 270 -10.80 -1.94 -28.62
CA ILE A 270 -11.60 -2.28 -27.44
C ILE A 270 -13.05 -2.71 -27.79
N ASP A 271 -13.59 -2.20 -28.89
CA ASP A 271 -14.94 -2.54 -29.37
C ASP A 271 -15.02 -3.95 -30.01
N GLN A 272 -13.88 -4.63 -30.15
CA GLN A 272 -13.77 -6.01 -30.64
C GLN A 272 -13.50 -7.02 -29.52
N LEU A 273 -13.45 -6.57 -28.26
CA LEU A 273 -13.27 -7.46 -27.12
C LEU A 273 -14.51 -8.33 -26.92
N LYS A 274 -14.28 -9.60 -26.62
CA LYS A 274 -15.35 -10.55 -26.34
C LYS A 274 -15.97 -10.26 -24.99
N PRO A 275 -17.31 -10.31 -24.85
CA PRO A 275 -17.94 -10.27 -23.54
C PRO A 275 -17.48 -11.46 -22.69
N LEU A 276 -17.53 -11.32 -21.36
CA LEU A 276 -17.01 -12.32 -20.41
C LEU A 276 -17.61 -13.72 -20.64
N GLU A 277 -18.86 -13.80 -21.08
CA GLU A 277 -19.57 -15.04 -21.34
C GLU A 277 -19.03 -15.82 -22.55
N GLU A 278 -18.38 -15.13 -23.48
CA GLU A 278 -17.86 -15.67 -24.75
C GLU A 278 -16.34 -15.88 -24.76
N ILE A 279 -15.64 -15.49 -23.68
CA ILE A 279 -14.20 -15.76 -23.51
C ILE A 279 -13.97 -17.26 -23.42
N ASP A 280 -12.87 -17.70 -24.06
CA ASP A 280 -12.35 -19.05 -23.90
C ASP A 280 -11.45 -19.11 -22.68
N TYR A 281 -11.96 -19.71 -21.60
CA TYR A 281 -11.22 -19.88 -20.35
C TYR A 281 -10.39 -21.17 -20.29
N SER A 282 -10.38 -21.98 -21.35
CA SER A 282 -9.45 -23.11 -21.42
C SER A 282 -8.03 -22.62 -21.67
N HIS A 283 -7.05 -23.43 -21.29
CA HIS A 283 -5.63 -23.20 -21.58
C HIS A 283 -5.26 -23.46 -23.05
N ASP A 284 -6.23 -23.81 -23.89
CA ASP A 284 -5.98 -24.16 -25.29
C ASP A 284 -5.51 -22.93 -26.08
N ASN A 285 -4.49 -23.12 -26.91
CA ASN A 285 -3.92 -22.12 -27.80
C ASN A 285 -3.47 -20.82 -27.09
N MET A 286 -3.12 -20.89 -25.80
CA MET A 286 -2.41 -19.80 -25.12
C MET A 286 -0.93 -19.81 -25.51
N PRO A 287 -0.28 -18.63 -25.53
CA PRO A 287 1.18 -18.55 -25.58
C PRO A 287 1.80 -19.39 -24.46
N GLU A 288 2.90 -20.05 -24.77
CA GLU A 288 3.65 -20.89 -23.83
C GLU A 288 5.15 -20.73 -24.07
N ASN A 289 5.88 -20.30 -23.05
CA ASN A 289 7.29 -19.93 -23.11
C ASN A 289 7.60 -18.86 -24.19
N GLU A 290 6.61 -18.02 -24.52
CA GLU A 290 6.76 -16.83 -25.38
C GLU A 290 6.98 -15.56 -24.54
N PHE A 291 6.37 -15.51 -23.34
CA PHE A 291 6.46 -14.39 -22.42
C PHE A 291 6.61 -14.88 -20.97
N LEU A 292 7.15 -14.04 -20.09
CA LEU A 292 7.06 -14.27 -18.65
C LEU A 292 5.62 -14.11 -18.17
N GLY A 293 5.17 -15.03 -17.31
CA GLY A 293 3.80 -15.08 -16.80
C GLY A 293 2.81 -15.77 -17.74
N ASP A 294 3.28 -16.39 -18.82
CA ASP A 294 2.41 -17.14 -19.74
C ASP A 294 2.12 -18.57 -19.23
N ARG A 295 1.56 -19.42 -20.09
CA ARG A 295 1.19 -20.80 -19.74
C ARG A 295 2.35 -21.62 -19.13
N GLY A 296 3.59 -21.33 -19.50
CA GLY A 296 4.78 -22.01 -18.97
C GLY A 296 5.05 -21.72 -17.49
N ASP A 297 4.60 -20.57 -16.99
CA ASP A 297 4.83 -20.10 -15.62
C ASP A 297 3.63 -20.39 -14.68
N ARG A 298 2.55 -21.03 -15.18
CA ARG A 298 1.37 -21.37 -14.36
C ARG A 298 1.62 -22.64 -13.56
N ASP A 299 2.02 -22.46 -12.31
CA ASP A 299 2.13 -23.50 -11.29
C ASP A 299 1.05 -23.36 -10.20
N ASP A 300 1.13 -24.17 -9.14
CA ASP A 300 0.15 -24.16 -8.03
C ASP A 300 0.04 -22.81 -7.30
N GLN A 301 1.06 -21.94 -7.39
CA GLN A 301 1.08 -20.61 -6.77
C GLN A 301 0.63 -19.50 -7.72
N HIS A 302 0.75 -19.72 -9.03
CA HIS A 302 0.50 -18.71 -10.06
C HIS A 302 -0.72 -19.02 -10.95
N ASP A 303 -1.41 -20.14 -10.76
CA ASP A 303 -2.64 -20.51 -11.49
C ASP A 303 -3.95 -20.03 -10.79
N HIS A 304 -3.85 -19.01 -9.95
CA HIS A 304 -5.01 -18.36 -9.34
C HIS A 304 -5.67 -17.35 -10.30
N PRO A 305 -6.97 -17.00 -10.11
CA PRO A 305 -7.61 -16.01 -10.96
C PRO A 305 -6.91 -14.66 -10.91
N SER A 306 -6.60 -14.13 -12.09
CA SER A 306 -5.91 -12.87 -12.24
C SER A 306 -6.41 -12.09 -13.46
N CYS A 307 -6.19 -10.79 -13.48
CA CYS A 307 -6.51 -9.95 -14.62
C CYS A 307 -5.28 -9.24 -15.14
N MET A 308 -5.17 -9.13 -16.46
CA MET A 308 -4.07 -8.44 -17.13
C MET A 308 -4.49 -7.02 -17.49
N LEU A 309 -3.60 -6.06 -17.21
CA LEU A 309 -3.84 -4.65 -17.50
C LEU A 309 -3.25 -4.22 -18.84
N PHE A 310 -4.06 -3.48 -19.60
CA PHE A 310 -3.67 -2.88 -20.88
C PHE A 310 -3.95 -1.38 -20.87
N ARG A 311 -3.09 -0.62 -21.55
CA ARG A 311 -3.25 0.82 -21.75
C ARG A 311 -4.17 1.07 -22.94
N VAL A 312 -5.04 2.07 -22.82
CA VAL A 312 -5.76 2.67 -23.95
C VAL A 312 -5.80 4.19 -23.79
N ASN A 313 -5.93 4.93 -24.89
CA ASN A 313 -6.10 6.38 -24.87
C ASN A 313 -7.18 6.84 -25.86
N GLU A 314 -7.67 8.06 -25.70
CA GLU A 314 -8.75 8.60 -26.53
C GLU A 314 -8.39 8.67 -28.02
N SER A 315 -7.12 8.91 -28.34
CA SER A 315 -6.67 9.07 -29.72
C SER A 315 -6.60 7.75 -30.50
N SER A 316 -6.45 6.62 -29.79
CA SER A 316 -6.33 5.28 -30.37
C SER A 316 -6.84 4.24 -29.36
N PRO A 317 -8.14 3.88 -29.41
CA PRO A 317 -8.76 2.95 -28.47
C PRO A 317 -8.44 1.48 -28.81
N VAL A 318 -7.15 1.16 -28.86
CA VAL A 318 -6.60 -0.18 -29.09
C VAL A 318 -5.80 -0.58 -27.86
N LEU A 319 -5.82 -1.86 -27.50
CA LEU A 319 -5.01 -2.38 -26.40
C LEU A 319 -3.52 -2.17 -26.66
N GLN A 320 -2.82 -1.62 -25.67
CA GLN A 320 -1.38 -1.39 -25.70
C GLN A 320 -0.73 -1.88 -24.41
N THR A 321 0.57 -2.20 -24.47
CA THR A 321 1.37 -2.43 -23.27
C THR A 321 1.86 -1.10 -22.70
N PHE A 322 1.89 -0.98 -21.37
CA PHE A 322 2.41 0.20 -20.69
C PHE A 322 3.94 0.33 -20.83
N PHE A 323 4.51 1.45 -20.38
CA PHE A 323 5.94 1.64 -20.11
C PHE A 323 6.89 1.47 -21.31
N ARG A 324 6.41 1.78 -22.53
CA ARG A 324 7.22 1.74 -23.77
C ARG A 324 8.19 2.93 -23.89
N GLY A 325 7.99 4.02 -23.14
CA GLY A 325 8.79 5.24 -23.23
C GLY A 325 8.86 5.99 -21.91
N PHE A 326 10.06 6.13 -21.35
CA PHE A 326 10.26 6.69 -20.01
C PHE A 326 9.69 8.09 -19.80
N ASP A 327 9.85 8.99 -20.77
CA ASP A 327 9.43 10.39 -20.62
C ASP A 327 7.90 10.56 -20.60
N ASP A 328 7.16 9.75 -21.36
CA ASP A 328 5.69 9.84 -21.39
C ASP A 328 5.06 9.18 -20.14
N ASP A 329 5.72 8.17 -19.56
CA ASP A 329 5.18 7.40 -18.44
C ASP A 329 5.60 7.95 -17.06
N ALA A 330 6.77 8.58 -16.94
CA ALA A 330 7.19 9.27 -15.72
C ALA A 330 6.37 10.53 -15.41
N ALA A 331 5.63 11.05 -16.40
CA ALA A 331 4.78 12.23 -16.28
C ALA A 331 3.33 11.90 -15.90
N ILE A 332 2.96 10.63 -15.77
CA ILE A 332 1.57 10.25 -15.47
C ILE A 332 1.27 10.59 -14.00
N MET A 333 0.28 11.46 -13.81
CA MET A 333 -0.36 11.66 -12.52
C MET A 333 -1.47 10.63 -12.35
N PHE A 334 -1.21 9.60 -11.54
CA PHE A 334 -2.18 8.53 -11.31
C PHE A 334 -3.37 9.00 -10.46
N TYR A 335 -4.56 8.64 -10.90
CA TYR A 335 -5.81 8.91 -10.20
C TYR A 335 -5.86 8.15 -8.86
N ARG A 336 -6.43 8.77 -7.83
CA ARG A 336 -6.76 8.18 -6.51
C ARG A 336 -8.25 8.39 -6.24
N PRO A 337 -9.02 7.36 -5.80
CA PRO A 337 -10.40 7.55 -5.38
C PRO A 337 -10.55 8.61 -4.28
N ASN A 338 -11.70 9.29 -4.24
CA ASN A 338 -11.99 10.29 -3.22
C ASN A 338 -11.98 9.71 -1.80
N SER A 339 -12.38 8.45 -1.63
CA SER A 339 -12.30 7.72 -0.36
C SER A 339 -10.85 7.57 0.12
N GLU A 340 -9.94 7.21 -0.79
CA GLU A 340 -8.51 7.07 -0.50
C GLU A 340 -7.88 8.42 -0.10
N THR A 341 -8.14 9.48 -0.88
CA THR A 341 -7.59 10.81 -0.58
C THR A 341 -8.16 11.43 0.70
N HIS A 342 -9.42 11.12 1.03
CA HIS A 342 -10.03 11.48 2.30
C HIS A 342 -9.28 10.84 3.49
N GLU A 343 -9.04 9.52 3.43
CA GLU A 343 -8.31 8.79 4.48
C GLU A 343 -6.86 9.28 4.64
N MET A 344 -6.19 9.64 3.54
CA MET A 344 -4.87 10.28 3.61
C MET A 344 -4.91 11.58 4.43
N ALA A 345 -5.91 12.43 4.17
CA ALA A 345 -6.06 13.70 4.88
C ALA A 345 -6.42 13.50 6.36
N VAL A 346 -7.29 12.53 6.67
CA VAL A 346 -7.61 12.13 8.05
C VAL A 346 -6.35 11.68 8.79
N LYS A 347 -5.54 10.81 8.19
CA LYS A 347 -4.27 10.35 8.74
C LYS A 347 -3.28 11.48 8.98
N ALA A 348 -3.13 12.37 8.01
CA ALA A 348 -2.23 13.51 8.12
C ALA A 348 -2.58 14.39 9.33
N ARG A 349 -3.87 14.66 9.55
CA ARG A 349 -4.36 15.44 10.69
C ARG A 349 -4.19 14.73 12.03
N LEU A 350 -4.61 13.47 12.14
CA LEU A 350 -4.50 12.72 13.39
C LEU A 350 -3.03 12.54 13.84
N ARG A 351 -2.11 12.44 12.87
CA ARG A 351 -0.68 12.25 13.11
C ARG A 351 0.12 13.56 13.05
N TRP A 352 -0.54 14.72 12.98
CA TRP A 352 0.11 16.04 12.93
C TRP A 352 1.02 16.31 14.13
N HIS A 353 0.66 15.82 15.31
CA HIS A 353 1.44 16.01 16.53
C HIS A 353 2.88 15.48 16.41
N TYR A 354 3.09 14.37 15.67
CA TYR A 354 4.43 13.86 15.37
C TYR A 354 5.22 14.83 14.50
N PHE A 355 4.60 15.35 13.44
CA PHE A 355 5.22 16.35 12.58
C PHE A 355 5.59 17.62 13.35
N ALA A 356 4.66 18.14 14.16
CA ALA A 356 4.87 19.35 14.95
C ALA A 356 6.00 19.18 15.96
N GLN A 357 6.11 18.02 16.61
CA GLN A 357 7.22 17.69 17.50
C GLN A 357 8.56 17.71 16.75
N MET A 358 8.65 17.00 15.62
CA MET A 358 9.88 16.96 14.82
C MET A 358 10.27 18.32 14.27
N PHE A 359 9.30 19.13 13.85
CA PHE A 359 9.54 20.48 13.37
C PHE A 359 10.01 21.42 14.50
N ALA A 360 9.47 21.29 15.71
CA ALA A 360 9.91 22.09 16.85
C ALA A 360 11.37 21.77 17.24
N GLU A 361 11.76 20.50 17.13
CA GLU A 361 13.10 20.03 17.50
C GLU A 361 14.15 20.25 16.41
N TYR A 362 13.77 20.05 15.14
CA TYR A 362 14.68 20.01 14.00
C TYR A 362 14.30 20.94 12.84
N GLY A 363 13.13 21.57 12.83
CA GLY A 363 12.68 22.44 11.73
C GLY A 363 13.20 23.87 11.82
N GLN A 364 13.77 24.27 12.96
CA GLN A 364 14.23 25.63 13.18
C GLN A 364 15.67 25.84 12.69
N PRO A 365 15.97 26.97 12.02
CA PRO A 365 17.33 27.25 11.56
C PRO A 365 18.31 27.29 12.75
N VAL A 366 19.44 26.59 12.62
CA VAL A 366 20.49 26.56 13.66
C VAL A 366 20.91 27.99 13.97
N VAL A 367 20.64 28.44 15.21
CA VAL A 367 21.06 29.77 15.68
C VAL A 367 22.58 29.84 15.62
N LYS A 368 23.12 30.54 14.61
CA LYS A 368 24.54 30.89 14.57
C LYS A 368 24.85 31.72 15.82
N THR A 369 25.44 31.10 16.83
CA THR A 369 26.03 31.82 17.96
C THR A 369 27.08 32.77 17.39
N LYS A 370 26.78 34.07 17.39
CA LYS A 370 27.74 35.09 16.96
C LYS A 370 28.97 35.00 17.84
N LYS A 371 30.03 34.32 17.37
CA LYS A 371 31.37 34.46 17.95
C LYS A 371 31.75 35.93 17.92
N GLY A 372 32.26 36.40 19.04
CA GLY A 372 32.47 37.81 19.37
C GLY A 372 33.23 38.60 18.31
N LEU A 373 32.93 39.90 18.32
CA LEU A 373 33.27 40.93 17.36
C LEU A 373 34.76 41.36 17.35
N LEU A 374 35.70 40.42 17.34
CA LEU A 374 37.14 40.71 17.14
C LEU A 374 37.82 39.63 16.28
N GLY A 375 37.83 39.87 14.98
CA GLY A 375 38.51 39.02 14.00
C GLY A 375 38.52 39.66 12.60
N GLY A 376 38.83 40.96 12.55
CA GLY A 376 39.01 41.67 11.29
C GLY A 376 40.32 41.26 10.61
N LEU A 377 40.27 41.26 9.27
CA LEU A 377 41.37 41.20 8.31
C LEU A 377 42.01 39.83 8.11
N PHE A 378 41.49 39.05 7.15
CA PHE A 378 42.20 38.65 5.92
C PHE A 378 41.23 37.88 5.02
N GLY A 379 41.07 38.35 3.79
CA GLY A 379 40.10 37.83 2.84
C GLY A 379 40.49 36.47 2.26
N LYS A 380 39.53 35.55 2.31
CA LYS A 380 39.17 34.63 1.23
C LYS A 380 37.66 34.45 1.33
N LYS A 381 36.93 34.77 0.25
CA LYS A 381 35.55 34.30 0.08
C LYS A 381 35.63 32.77 -0.02
N ALA A 382 35.48 32.09 1.11
CA ALA A 382 34.88 30.78 1.06
C ALA A 382 33.50 30.98 0.45
N ARG A 383 33.15 30.19 -0.56
CA ARG A 383 31.73 29.93 -0.85
C ARG A 383 31.15 29.52 0.50
N ASP A 384 30.13 30.23 0.95
CA ASP A 384 29.26 29.69 1.98
C ASP A 384 28.72 28.39 1.37
N GLU A 385 29.31 27.25 1.75
CA GLU A 385 28.55 26.02 1.86
C GLU A 385 27.42 26.41 2.80
N GLU A 386 26.25 26.74 2.25
CA GLU A 386 25.02 26.76 3.04
C GLU A 386 25.03 25.41 3.74
N ASP A 387 25.22 25.43 5.07
CA ASP A 387 25.12 24.24 5.90
C ASP A 387 23.74 23.65 5.60
N GLU A 388 23.65 22.69 4.68
CA GLU A 388 22.39 22.03 4.31
C GLU A 388 21.82 21.47 5.60
N HIS A 389 20.72 22.06 6.04
CA HIS A 389 20.00 21.54 7.18
C HIS A 389 19.59 20.11 6.81
N PRO A 390 20.01 19.06 7.54
CA PRO A 390 19.80 17.68 7.10
C PRO A 390 18.32 17.28 7.11
N TRP A 391 17.47 18.14 7.68
CA TRP A 391 16.02 18.00 7.76
C TRP A 391 15.33 18.97 6.81
N ALA A 392 14.38 18.46 6.04
CA ALA A 392 13.43 19.24 5.26
C ALA A 392 12.00 18.86 5.65
N PHE A 393 11.13 19.86 5.72
CA PHE A 393 9.74 19.72 6.15
C PHE A 393 8.82 20.27 5.08
N MET A 394 7.76 19.53 4.74
CA MET A 394 6.77 19.93 3.76
C MET A 394 5.37 19.56 4.23
N VAL A 395 4.40 20.43 4.01
CA VAL A 395 2.99 20.21 4.35
C VAL A 395 2.13 20.45 3.13
N LYS A 396 1.09 19.63 2.95
CA LYS A 396 0.17 19.73 1.82
C LYS A 396 -1.21 20.14 2.31
N CYS A 397 -1.74 21.22 1.76
CA CYS A 397 -3.08 21.72 2.09
C CYS A 397 -4.00 21.68 0.89
N GLY A 398 -5.25 21.25 1.10
CA GLY A 398 -6.33 21.43 0.13
C GLY A 398 -6.93 22.81 0.33
N ILE A 399 -6.75 23.70 -0.64
CA ILE A 399 -7.26 25.07 -0.59
C ILE A 399 -8.54 25.15 -1.44
N PRO A 400 -9.67 25.60 -0.87
CA PRO A 400 -10.92 25.76 -1.61
C PRO A 400 -10.77 26.71 -2.78
N TYR A 401 -11.40 26.39 -3.91
CA TYR A 401 -11.53 27.29 -5.05
C TYR A 401 -12.91 27.17 -5.70
N GLY A 402 -13.35 28.24 -6.37
CA GLY A 402 -14.66 28.27 -7.03
C GLY A 402 -15.84 28.32 -6.06
N ASP A 403 -17.03 27.98 -6.58
CA ASP A 403 -18.30 27.96 -5.84
C ASP A 403 -18.70 26.53 -5.36
N GLU A 404 -17.92 25.50 -5.73
CA GLU A 404 -18.10 24.10 -5.34
C GLU A 404 -17.13 23.72 -4.20
N ASP A 405 -17.32 22.56 -3.57
CA ASP A 405 -16.42 22.03 -2.52
C ASP A 405 -15.06 21.54 -3.09
N ASP A 406 -14.58 22.15 -4.17
CA ASP A 406 -13.38 21.78 -4.88
C ASP A 406 -12.13 22.26 -4.12
N LEU A 407 -11.12 21.39 -4.05
CA LEU A 407 -9.86 21.65 -3.36
C LEU A 407 -8.69 21.56 -4.33
N GLU A 408 -7.90 22.64 -4.40
CA GLU A 408 -6.60 22.58 -5.04
C GLU A 408 -5.56 22.22 -3.98
N HIS A 409 -4.92 21.06 -4.14
CA HIS A 409 -3.92 20.61 -3.17
C HIS A 409 -2.53 21.15 -3.49
N MET A 410 -1.96 21.91 -2.56
CA MET A 410 -0.69 22.60 -2.75
C MET A 410 0.30 22.29 -1.62
N TRP A 411 1.59 22.30 -1.95
CA TRP A 411 2.68 22.06 -1.02
C TRP A 411 3.24 23.36 -0.48
N PHE A 412 3.56 23.36 0.82
CA PHE A 412 4.15 24.49 1.53
C PHE A 412 5.37 24.05 2.34
N ILE A 413 6.37 24.91 2.44
CA ILE A 413 7.45 24.78 3.43
C ILE A 413 6.99 25.54 4.69
N PRO A 414 6.76 24.87 5.83
CA PRO A 414 6.34 25.55 7.05
C PRO A 414 7.48 26.40 7.62
N GLU A 415 7.14 27.59 8.11
CA GLU A 415 8.09 28.53 8.74
C GLU A 415 7.83 28.65 10.25
N THR A 416 6.56 28.74 10.65
CA THR A 416 6.16 28.82 12.06
C THR A 416 4.95 27.92 12.30
N LEU A 417 4.88 27.30 13.48
CA LEU A 417 3.70 26.58 13.96
C LEU A 417 3.25 27.19 15.29
N ASP A 418 1.95 27.44 15.40
CA ASP A 418 1.26 27.82 16.63
C ASP A 418 -0.05 27.01 16.73
N ASN A 419 0.03 25.89 17.46
CA ASN A 419 -1.08 24.95 17.64
C ASN A 419 -1.68 24.49 16.29
N ASP A 420 -2.92 24.90 16.01
CA ASP A 420 -3.68 24.53 14.82
C ASP A 420 -3.44 25.46 13.62
N VAL A 421 -2.58 26.47 13.77
CA VAL A 421 -2.24 27.41 12.71
C VAL A 421 -0.75 27.36 12.43
N PHE A 422 -0.38 27.41 11.16
CA PHE A 422 1.02 27.51 10.74
C PHE A 422 1.17 28.51 9.60
N THR A 423 2.36 29.09 9.45
CA THR A 423 2.72 29.86 8.26
C THR A 423 3.54 29.00 7.34
N GLY A 424 3.24 29.02 6.04
CA GLY A 424 3.94 28.22 5.04
C GLY A 424 4.22 29.01 3.77
N LYS A 425 5.41 28.80 3.22
CA LYS A 425 5.79 29.30 1.90
C LYS A 425 5.33 28.31 0.82
N LEU A 426 4.47 28.75 -0.08
CA LEU A 426 3.99 27.95 -1.21
C LEU A 426 5.15 27.64 -2.18
N ILE A 427 5.27 26.38 -2.63
CA ILE A 427 6.37 25.94 -3.50
C ILE A 427 5.96 25.55 -4.91
N ASN A 428 4.66 25.49 -5.21
CA ASN A 428 4.16 25.19 -6.55
C ASN A 428 3.21 26.29 -7.00
N GLN A 429 3.19 26.57 -8.30
CA GLN A 429 2.26 27.51 -8.90
C GLN A 429 0.83 26.95 -8.83
N PRO A 430 -0.14 27.71 -8.28
CA PRO A 430 -1.55 27.34 -8.32
C PRO A 430 -2.11 27.41 -9.75
N PHE A 431 -3.05 26.53 -10.04
CA PHE A 431 -3.82 26.46 -11.29
C PHE A 431 -5.17 27.18 -11.17
N TYR A 432 -5.84 27.05 -10.03
CA TYR A 432 -7.22 27.52 -9.83
C TYR A 432 -7.36 28.55 -8.71
N VAL A 433 -6.52 28.48 -7.67
CA VAL A 433 -6.51 29.47 -6.58
C VAL A 433 -5.77 30.73 -7.03
N GLU A 434 -6.50 31.67 -7.64
CA GLU A 434 -5.94 32.92 -8.21
C GLU A 434 -5.31 33.86 -7.17
N GLU A 435 -5.66 33.69 -5.90
CA GLU A 435 -5.23 34.55 -4.78
C GLU A 435 -3.86 34.16 -4.21
N MET A 436 -3.32 33.03 -4.64
CA MET A 436 -2.03 32.50 -4.21
C MET A 436 -1.03 32.47 -5.37
N GLU A 437 0.26 32.63 -5.05
CA GLU A 437 1.36 32.58 -6.02
C GLU A 437 2.55 31.80 -5.47
N GLU A 438 3.29 31.12 -6.35
CA GLU A 438 4.49 30.40 -5.97
C GLU A 438 5.47 31.33 -5.23
N GLY A 439 5.97 30.88 -4.08
CA GLY A 439 6.87 31.64 -3.22
C GLY A 439 6.19 32.59 -2.23
N GLY A 440 4.86 32.78 -2.33
CA GLY A 440 4.08 33.52 -1.33
C GLY A 440 4.04 32.82 0.03
N VAL A 441 3.86 33.59 1.10
CA VAL A 441 3.76 33.08 2.48
C VAL A 441 2.36 33.29 3.01
N TYR A 442 1.74 32.21 3.49
CA TYR A 442 0.33 32.19 3.86
C TYR A 442 0.15 31.59 5.25
N SER A 443 -0.87 32.07 5.97
CA SER A 443 -1.32 31.47 7.23
C SER A 443 -2.38 30.41 6.91
N LEU A 444 -2.15 29.19 7.39
CA LEU A 444 -2.93 28.00 7.09
C LEU A 444 -3.35 27.31 8.39
N ASN A 445 -4.49 26.63 8.35
CA ASN A 445 -5.01 25.86 9.48
C ASN A 445 -4.79 24.35 9.25
N THR A 446 -4.54 23.60 10.32
CA THR A 446 -4.36 22.13 10.29
C THR A 446 -5.59 21.39 9.78
N GLU A 447 -6.80 21.98 9.84
CA GLU A 447 -8.00 21.45 9.21
C GLU A 447 -7.87 21.31 7.67
N MET A 448 -7.06 22.16 7.05
CA MET A 448 -6.77 22.11 5.61
C MET A 448 -5.71 21.06 5.24
N LEU A 449 -5.08 20.43 6.23
CA LEU A 449 -3.99 19.47 6.02
C LEU A 449 -4.52 18.22 5.33
N THR A 450 -3.81 17.83 4.27
CA THR A 450 -4.15 16.67 3.44
C THR A 450 -3.00 15.67 3.35
N ASP A 451 -1.77 16.11 3.60
CA ASP A 451 -0.57 15.27 3.70
C ASP A 451 0.60 16.07 4.31
N TRP A 452 1.68 15.42 4.71
CA TRP A 452 2.94 16.06 5.06
C TRP A 452 4.12 15.10 4.89
N ASN A 453 5.32 15.65 4.65
CA ASN A 453 6.55 14.89 4.51
C ASN A 453 7.66 15.49 5.37
N ILE A 454 8.47 14.62 5.95
CA ILE A 454 9.74 14.96 6.57
C ILE A 454 10.83 14.22 5.79
N TYR A 455 11.86 14.95 5.36
CA TYR A 455 13.01 14.39 4.68
C TYR A 455 14.20 14.47 5.62
N PHE A 456 14.89 13.34 5.79
CA PHE A 456 16.10 13.27 6.60
C PHE A 456 17.05 12.19 6.09
N SER A 457 18.33 12.54 5.95
CA SER A 457 19.38 11.61 5.51
C SER A 457 19.09 10.88 4.19
N GLY A 458 18.35 11.51 3.28
CA GLY A 458 17.94 10.94 1.99
C GLY A 458 16.64 10.13 2.02
N GLU A 459 16.08 9.89 3.21
CA GLU A 459 14.82 9.17 3.40
C GLU A 459 13.62 10.13 3.50
N LYS A 460 12.43 9.62 3.17
CA LYS A 460 11.16 10.33 3.24
C LYS A 460 10.24 9.67 4.26
N TYR A 461 9.79 10.43 5.23
CA TYR A 461 8.85 10.01 6.26
C TYR A 461 7.50 10.71 6.07
N THR A 462 6.44 9.95 6.15
CA THR A 462 5.05 10.39 5.88
C THR A 462 4.20 10.15 7.14
N PRO A 463 2.89 10.50 7.13
CA PRO A 463 2.00 10.12 8.21
C PRO A 463 2.00 8.60 8.47
N ASP A 464 2.32 7.76 7.49
CA ASP A 464 2.32 6.30 7.65
C ASP A 464 3.65 5.73 8.20
N THR A 465 4.76 6.46 8.08
CA THR A 465 6.11 5.94 8.39
C THR A 465 6.86 6.74 9.46
N ILE A 466 6.30 7.83 9.97
CA ILE A 466 6.96 8.70 10.96
C ILE A 466 7.42 7.97 12.24
N TYR A 467 6.77 6.86 12.61
CA TYR A 467 7.17 6.04 13.76
C TYR A 467 8.60 5.50 13.64
N GLN A 468 9.13 5.35 12.42
CA GLN A 468 10.49 4.88 12.17
C GLN A 468 11.54 5.88 12.67
N LEU A 469 11.20 7.17 12.78
CA LEU A 469 12.04 8.21 13.39
C LEU A 469 11.93 8.27 14.92
N LEU A 470 10.92 7.62 15.50
CA LEU A 470 10.60 7.73 16.93
C LEU A 470 10.96 6.46 17.71
N SER A 471 11.11 5.32 17.02
CA SER A 471 11.39 4.04 17.67
C SER A 471 12.85 3.92 18.09
N PRO A 472 13.14 3.65 19.39
CA PRO A 472 14.50 3.43 19.89
C PRO A 472 15.24 2.26 19.22
N SER A 473 14.53 1.34 18.57
CA SER A 473 15.11 0.19 17.87
C SER A 473 15.52 0.49 16.42
N GLN A 474 15.12 1.63 15.86
CA GLN A 474 15.40 2.02 14.46
C GLN A 474 16.20 3.32 14.33
N VAL A 475 16.38 4.06 15.44
CA VAL A 475 17.32 5.18 15.53
C VAL A 475 18.55 4.74 16.32
N HIS A 476 19.47 4.06 15.64
CA HIS A 476 20.94 4.10 15.76
C HIS A 476 21.64 2.88 15.14
#